data_AF-A0A5B3H5E1-F1
#
_entry.id   AF-A0A5B3H5E1-F1
#
_cell.length_a   1.000
_cell.length_b   1.000
_cell.length_c   1.000
_cell.angle_alpha   90.00
_cell.angle_beta   90.00
_cell.angle_gamma   90.00
#
_symmetry.space_group_name_H-M   'P 1'
#
loop_
_entity.id
_entity.type
_entity.pdbx_description
1 polymer ?
#
loop_
_entity_poly.entity_id
_entity_poly.type
_entity_poly.pdbx_seq_one_letter_code
_entity_poly.pdbx_strand_id
1 'polypeptide(L)'
;MNKNKINIEITADGWKTDVTINGKTYSERYIAEKGGAECVEGNFEEEDEIPESIYDKLNNFFCFDCQQALAQFEIEEGIEEE
;
A
#
# COMPACT_ATOMS: atom_id res chain seq x y z
N MET A 1 -3.45 10.25 23.92
CA MET A 1 -2.87 10.51 22.59
C MET A 1 -2.94 9.24 21.78
N ASN A 2 -3.57 9.28 20.60
CA ASN A 2 -3.47 8.18 19.66
C ASN A 2 -2.01 8.12 19.19
N LYS A 3 -1.41 6.92 19.20
CA LYS A 3 -0.04 6.74 18.73
C LYS A 3 0.01 6.97 17.22
N ASN A 4 1.04 7.67 16.77
CA ASN A 4 1.37 7.70 15.35
C ASN A 4 1.74 6.28 14.91
N LYS A 5 1.21 5.83 13.77
CA LYS A 5 1.40 4.47 13.28
C LYS A 5 1.23 4.42 11.77
N ILE A 6 1.78 3.38 11.18
CA ILE A 6 1.57 2.98 9.79
C ILE A 6 1.14 1.52 9.82
N ASN A 7 0.03 1.21 9.18
CA ASN A 7 -0.40 -0.16 8.91
C ASN A 7 -0.31 -0.37 7.40
N ILE A 8 0.29 -1.49 6.98
CA ILE A 8 0.35 -1.87 5.57
C ILE A 8 -0.19 -3.30 5.47
N GLU A 9 -1.19 -3.49 4.62
CA GLU A 9 -1.69 -4.79 4.23
C GLU A 9 -1.32 -5.01 2.76
N ILE A 10 -0.65 -6.12 2.47
CA ILE A 10 -0.18 -6.48 1.14
C ILE A 10 -0.72 -7.86 0.81
N THR A 11 -1.33 -7.98 -0.36
CA THR A 11 -1.92 -9.20 -0.93
C THR A 11 -1.41 -9.37 -2.37
N ALA A 12 -1.72 -10.48 -3.04
CA ALA A 12 -1.44 -10.61 -4.47
C ALA A 12 -2.21 -9.57 -5.31
N ASP A 13 -3.39 -9.14 -4.85
CA ASP A 13 -4.27 -8.20 -5.56
C ASP A 13 -3.84 -6.72 -5.43
N GLY A 14 -2.85 -6.42 -4.59
CA GLY A 14 -2.46 -5.04 -4.29
C GLY A 14 -2.16 -4.81 -2.81
N TRP A 15 -2.14 -3.54 -2.41
CA TRP A 15 -1.87 -3.16 -1.03
C TRP A 15 -2.69 -1.96 -0.59
N LYS A 16 -2.88 -1.86 0.73
CA LYS A 16 -3.45 -0.71 1.40
C LYS A 16 -2.51 -0.23 2.49
N THR A 17 -2.27 1.08 2.52
CA THR A 17 -1.49 1.75 3.56
C THR A 17 -2.38 2.69 4.33
N ASP A 18 -2.41 2.56 5.66
CA ASP A 18 -3.04 3.51 6.57
C ASP A 18 -1.97 4.24 7.39
N VAL A 19 -1.96 5.56 7.31
CA VAL A 19 -1.05 6.44 8.06
C VAL A 19 -1.85 7.21 9.09
N THR A 20 -1.62 6.94 10.38
CA THR A 20 -2.20 7.72 11.47
C THR A 20 -1.17 8.70 12.02
N ILE A 21 -1.43 10.00 11.92
CA ILE A 21 -0.59 11.08 12.48
C ILE A 21 -1.48 12.01 13.31
N ASN A 22 -1.08 12.27 14.55
CA ASN A 22 -1.80 13.17 15.48
C ASN A 22 -3.30 12.83 15.67
N GLY A 23 -3.67 11.56 15.47
CA GLY A 23 -5.04 11.08 15.63
C GLY A 23 -5.92 11.17 14.38
N LYS A 24 -5.43 11.71 13.25
CA LYS A 24 -6.07 11.61 11.93
C LYS A 24 -5.46 10.46 11.14
N THR A 25 -6.27 9.72 10.41
CA THR A 25 -5.83 8.60 9.57
C THR A 25 -6.08 8.92 8.11
N TYR A 26 -5.07 8.67 7.29
CA TYR A 26 -5.08 8.74 5.84
C TYR A 26 -4.91 7.33 5.29
N SER A 27 -5.59 7.03 4.20
CA SER A 27 -5.53 5.72 3.55
C SER A 27 -5.21 5.90 2.08
N GLU A 28 -4.33 5.04 1.55
CA GLU A 28 -4.06 4.93 0.13
C GLU A 28 -4.08 3.45 -0.27
N ARG A 29 -4.75 3.12 -1.38
CA ARG A 29 -4.91 1.75 -1.85
C ARG A 29 -4.52 1.63 -3.31
N TYR A 30 -3.69 0.62 -3.59
CA TYR A 30 -3.34 0.22 -4.93
C TYR A 30 -3.90 -1.17 -5.22
N ILE A 31 -4.31 -1.37 -6.48
CA ILE A 31 -4.59 -2.68 -7.05
C ILE A 31 -3.47 -3.08 -8.00
N ALA A 32 -3.15 -4.36 -8.03
CA ALA A 32 -2.21 -4.92 -8.99
C ALA A 32 -2.83 -4.87 -10.39
N GLU A 33 -2.03 -4.46 -11.37
CA GLU A 33 -2.43 -4.37 -12.76
C GLU A 33 -1.40 -5.07 -13.66
N LYS A 34 -1.79 -5.38 -14.89
CA LYS A 34 -0.87 -6.05 -15.82
C LYS A 34 0.36 -5.17 -16.10
N GLY A 35 1.49 -5.52 -15.49
CA GLY A 35 2.76 -4.81 -15.64
C GLY A 35 2.94 -3.61 -14.71
N GLY A 36 2.10 -3.45 -13.68
CA GLY A 36 2.19 -2.34 -12.73
C GLY A 36 1.17 -2.44 -11.59
N ALA A 37 0.81 -1.28 -11.04
CA ALA A 37 -0.25 -1.13 -10.05
C ALA A 37 -0.95 0.21 -10.27
N GLU A 38 -2.24 0.29 -9.96
CA GLU A 38 -3.07 1.50 -10.06
C GLU A 38 -3.51 1.95 -8.67
N CYS A 39 -3.34 3.24 -8.36
CA CYS A 39 -3.93 3.83 -7.16
C CYS A 39 -5.44 4.04 -7.37
N VAL A 40 -6.27 3.43 -6.52
CA VAL A 40 -7.74 3.44 -6.67
C VAL A 40 -8.46 4.14 -5.52
N GLU A 41 -7.78 4.42 -4.41
CA GLU A 41 -8.34 5.11 -3.26
C GLU A 41 -7.24 5.93 -2.58
N GLY A 42 -7.55 7.18 -2.23
CA GLY A 42 -6.60 8.08 -1.57
C GLY A 42 -5.53 8.63 -2.49
N ASN A 43 -4.79 9.60 -1.99
CA ASN A 43 -3.64 10.18 -2.66
C ASN A 43 -2.73 10.84 -1.62
N PHE A 44 -1.68 10.15 -1.18
CA PHE A 44 -0.75 10.72 -0.20
C PHE A 44 0.07 11.89 -0.74
N GLU A 45 0.24 12.00 -2.06
CA GLU A 45 0.94 13.14 -2.68
C GLU A 45 0.17 14.46 -2.49
N GLU A 46 -1.16 14.39 -2.35
CA GLU A 46 -2.03 15.56 -2.15
C GLU A 46 -2.32 15.88 -0.66
N GLU A 47 -1.84 15.05 0.27
CA GLU A 47 -2.12 15.20 1.71
C GLU A 47 -1.00 15.97 2.43
N ASP A 48 -1.08 17.31 2.43
CA ASP A 48 -0.13 18.23 3.10
C ASP A 48 0.09 17.93 4.60
N GLU A 49 -0.86 17.25 5.24
CA GLU A 49 -0.78 16.88 6.66
C GLU A 49 0.09 15.63 6.91
N ILE A 50 0.44 14.88 5.87
CA ILE A 50 1.42 13.79 5.95
C ILE A 50 2.82 14.41 5.82
N PRO A 51 3.71 14.26 6.83
CA PRO A 51 5.06 14.79 6.72
C PRO A 51 5.82 14.18 5.54
N GLU A 52 6.52 15.02 4.76
CA GLU A 52 7.34 14.61 3.61
C GLU A 52 8.30 13.45 3.96
N SER A 53 8.98 13.54 5.11
CA SER A 53 9.86 12.47 5.62
C SER A 53 9.21 11.09 5.82
N ILE A 54 7.87 11.04 5.98
CA ILE A 54 7.09 9.79 6.04
C ILE A 54 6.67 9.40 4.63
N TYR A 55 6.12 10.34 3.85
CA TYR A 55 5.71 10.12 2.46
C TYR A 55 6.86 9.54 1.61
N ASP A 56 8.06 10.11 1.69
CA ASP A 56 9.26 9.65 0.98
C ASP A 56 9.64 8.18 1.30
N LYS A 57 9.25 7.67 2.47
CA LYS A 57 9.49 6.27 2.85
C LYS A 57 8.40 5.33 2.38
N LEU A 58 7.18 5.84 2.25
CA LEU A 58 6.02 5.09 1.75
C LEU A 58 6.00 5.03 0.22
N ASN A 59 6.42 6.10 -0.46
CA ASN A 59 6.55 6.17 -1.90
C ASN A 59 7.81 5.43 -2.37
N ASN A 60 7.81 4.11 -2.21
CA ASN A 60 8.89 3.21 -2.58
C ASN A 60 8.31 1.88 -3.11
N PHE A 61 9.13 1.11 -3.81
CA PHE A 61 8.75 -0.14 -4.44
C PHE A 61 8.55 -1.32 -3.47
N PHE A 62 8.81 -1.17 -2.17
CA PHE A 62 8.68 -2.26 -1.20
C PHE A 62 7.30 -2.95 -1.25
N CYS A 63 6.21 -2.17 -1.24
CA CYS A 63 4.86 -2.74 -1.28
C CYS A 63 4.59 -3.48 -2.60
N PHE A 64 5.05 -2.91 -3.71
CA PHE A 64 4.94 -3.50 -5.04
C PHE A 64 5.75 -4.79 -5.15
N ASP A 65 6.99 -4.81 -4.68
CA ASP A 65 7.85 -6.00 -4.71
C ASP A 65 7.27 -7.13 -3.85
N CYS A 66 6.71 -6.82 -2.68
CA CYS A 66 6.01 -7.79 -1.86
C CYS A 66 4.74 -8.33 -2.53
N GLN A 67 3.93 -7.46 -3.17
CA GLN A 67 2.74 -7.87 -3.92
C GLN A 67 3.13 -8.83 -5.06
N GLN A 68 4.15 -8.49 -5.85
CA GLN A 68 4.61 -9.33 -6.95
C GLN A 68 5.12 -10.69 -6.47
N ALA A 69 5.81 -10.73 -5.33
CA ALA A 69 6.26 -11.98 -4.74
C ALA A 69 5.09 -12.87 -4.30
N LEU A 70 4.02 -12.28 -3.73
CA LEU A 70 2.80 -13.01 -3.37
C LEU A 70 2.06 -13.53 -4.60
N ALA A 71 1.86 -12.69 -5.62
CA ALA A 71 1.21 -13.08 -6.86
C ALA A 71 1.98 -14.20 -7.59
N GLN A 72 3.31 -14.12 -7.63
CA GLN A 72 4.15 -15.17 -8.21
C GLN A 72 4.01 -16.50 -7.45
N PHE A 73 3.96 -16.44 -6.11
CA PHE A 73 3.74 -17.62 -5.28
C PHE A 73 2.36 -18.26 -5.52
N GLU A 74 1.30 -17.46 -5.64
CA GLU A 74 -0.05 -17.97 -5.91
C GLU A 74 -0.16 -18.65 -7.29
N ILE A 75 0.50 -18.08 -8.31
CA ILE A 75 0.62 -18.70 -9.64
C ILE A 75 1.36 -20.04 -9.56
N GLU A 76 2.45 -20.12 -8.80
CA GLU A 76 3.24 -21.34 -8.63
C GLU A 76 2.47 -22.45 -7.91
N GLU A 77 1.64 -22.08 -6.93
CA GLU A 77 0.81 -23.02 -6.16
C GLU A 77 -0.52 -23.34 -6.84
N GLY A 78 -0.86 -22.68 -7.96
CA GLY A 78 -2.12 -22.87 -8.67
C GLY A 78 -3.34 -22.41 -7.87
N ILE A 79 -3.17 -21.36 -7.06
CA ILE A 79 -4.25 -20.72 -6.31
C ILE A 79 -5.04 -19.87 -7.31
N GLU A 80 -6.26 -20.30 -7.63
CA GLU A 80 -7.19 -19.53 -8.47
C GLU A 80 -7.92 -18.49 -7.61
N GLU A 81 -8.04 -17.25 -8.11
CA GLU A 81 -8.95 -16.24 -7.54
C GLU A 81 -10.39 -16.80 -7.53
N GLU A 82 -11.03 -16.85 -6.35
CA GLU A 82 -12.44 -17.29 -6.19
C GLU A 82 -13.46 -16.34 -6.84
#